data_AF-R5Y132-F1
#
_entry.id   AF-R5Y132-F1
#
_cell.length_a   1.000
_cell.length_b   1.000
_cell.length_c   1.000
_cell.angle_alpha   90.00
_cell.angle_beta   90.00
_cell.angle_gamma   90.00
#
_symmetry.space_group_name_H-M   'P 1'
#
loop_
_entity.id
_entity.type
_entity.pdbx_description
1 polymer ?
#
loop_
_entity_poly.entity_id
_entity_poly.type
_entity_poly.pdbx_seq_one_letter_code
_entity_poly.pdbx_strand_id
1 'polypeptide(L)'
;MKWGKHDLNYQNKIIAALLTVVITLSSMPFMAKAEKKATGVYQCDWFDESLYYPYEYDDEWFTGNSFEYNHKLALLALNVSMATFNSFNTSDTDEHIEAMLKNCGYETKAYGYETEGYDTAAVEMAKKTVTLSGEKCTIVIAAIRSGNYGMEWGGNLRVGNGDNHLGFDIGKEIILNYINDYFTTEKLEGRVKLLIPGYSRGGSIANLVGGELDDGSYTKCLKNADSIKTVGIAKNDIYVYTFEAPQCTKKDGVDGAAYGNIMNIMNPNDYVPKFVMKDWGFIRYGVEYYLPSAENCANYSSYYENVCKTFDTLMEDTGKKSSSNFYSEEDSRSVGAMLDSLMSRLAKDIFVSQENYAEKYEDGLVFIAGQYIGKKLNAGNALKTLGVILSAFALGIIPTNMDTIKSNGFRAYIASQIAESDASRNLTQNQIQGIIDVIIEILEFAKDNRSEVRALLGQINTVLNVHQPYVTLSWMRSVNQNDMLKINGESEKPLKVSFNRIDLRYKANARIIADYDKTLGSLIWKSDSNGVVSVDRDGFVTAKGDGEAIVTAELRAADGKLIDSEKVKVTVHMNKLEIIVSTVKNIFGKAAA
;
A
#
# COMPACT_ATOMS: atom_id res chain seq x y z
N MET A 1 0.34 -10.66 82.24
CA MET A 1 1.20 -9.93 81.28
C MET A 1 0.66 -10.15 79.88
N LYS A 2 0.03 -9.12 79.31
CA LYS A 2 -0.52 -9.13 77.94
C LYS A 2 0.63 -8.87 76.97
N TRP A 3 1.09 -9.88 76.24
CA TRP A 3 1.82 -9.62 74.99
C TRP A 3 0.80 -9.11 73.98
N GLY A 4 0.96 -7.85 73.60
CA GLY A 4 -0.03 -7.05 72.91
C GLY A 4 -0.25 -7.52 71.48
N LYS A 5 -1.52 -7.48 71.07
CA LYS A 5 -2.04 -7.58 69.69
C LYS A 5 -1.48 -6.51 68.71
N HIS A 6 -0.36 -5.86 69.02
CA HIS A 6 0.19 -4.74 68.26
C HIS A 6 1.26 -5.15 67.23
N ASP A 7 1.99 -6.26 67.40
CA ASP A 7 3.05 -6.66 66.45
C ASP A 7 2.55 -7.45 65.24
N LEU A 8 1.54 -8.31 65.40
CA LEU A 8 0.91 -9.03 64.28
C LEU A 8 0.22 -8.09 63.28
N ASN A 9 -0.26 -6.93 63.75
CA ASN A 9 -0.92 -5.95 62.91
C ASN A 9 0.09 -5.10 62.10
N TYR A 10 1.33 -4.95 62.57
CA TYR A 10 2.39 -4.26 61.84
C TYR A 10 3.04 -5.17 60.80
N GLN A 11 3.30 -6.44 61.14
CA GLN A 11 3.81 -7.42 60.17
C GLN A 11 2.83 -7.68 59.02
N ASN A 12 1.52 -7.79 59.32
CA ASN A 12 0.50 -7.96 58.27
C ASN A 12 0.32 -6.69 57.42
N LYS A 13 0.53 -5.48 57.98
CA LYS A 13 0.51 -4.24 57.20
C LYS A 13 1.74 -4.08 56.31
N ILE A 14 2.92 -4.52 56.76
CA ILE A 14 4.14 -4.51 55.96
C ILE A 14 4.08 -5.55 54.85
N ILE A 15 3.57 -6.76 55.14
CA ILE A 15 3.34 -7.81 54.13
C ILE A 15 2.26 -7.39 53.14
N ALA A 16 1.16 -6.78 53.60
CA ALA A 16 0.14 -6.23 52.71
C ALA A 16 0.66 -5.05 51.89
N ALA A 17 1.49 -4.16 52.44
CA ALA A 17 2.11 -3.08 51.69
C ALA A 17 3.13 -3.59 50.66
N LEU A 18 3.90 -4.63 50.98
CA LEU A 18 4.80 -5.31 50.04
C LEU A 18 4.04 -6.06 48.95
N LEU A 19 2.94 -6.75 49.29
CA LEU A 19 2.04 -7.37 48.31
C LEU A 19 1.35 -6.32 47.43
N THR A 20 0.91 -5.20 47.99
CA THR A 20 0.36 -4.09 47.21
C THR A 20 1.44 -3.49 46.32
N VAL A 21 2.68 -3.28 46.77
CA VAL A 21 3.79 -2.80 45.93
C VAL A 21 4.16 -3.81 44.85
N VAL A 22 4.17 -5.11 45.13
CA VAL A 22 4.42 -6.18 44.14
C VAL A 22 3.27 -6.28 43.15
N ILE A 23 2.01 -6.18 43.60
CA ILE A 23 0.82 -6.15 42.76
C ILE A 23 0.81 -4.87 41.90
N THR A 24 1.13 -3.72 42.49
CA THR A 24 1.20 -2.42 41.79
C THR A 24 2.38 -2.36 40.83
N LEU A 25 3.51 -3.02 41.11
CA LEU A 25 4.64 -3.17 40.18
C LEU A 25 4.37 -4.21 39.08
N SER A 26 3.50 -5.20 39.34
CA SER A 26 3.01 -6.16 38.34
C SER A 26 1.84 -5.63 37.50
N SER A 27 1.15 -4.60 37.99
CA SER A 27 0.01 -3.94 37.32
C SER A 27 0.34 -2.53 36.83
N MET A 28 1.54 -2.02 37.10
CA MET A 28 2.13 -0.98 36.27
C MET A 28 2.21 -1.59 34.87
N PRO A 29 1.77 -0.89 33.81
CA PRO A 29 2.19 -1.28 32.48
C PRO A 29 3.71 -1.30 32.54
N PHE A 30 4.30 -2.50 32.52
CA PHE A 30 5.62 -2.68 31.95
C PHE A 30 5.56 -1.83 30.69
N MET A 31 6.40 -0.80 30.57
CA MET A 31 6.59 -0.07 29.31
C MET A 31 6.53 -1.13 28.23
N ALA A 32 5.48 -1.09 27.40
CA ALA A 32 5.15 -2.18 26.50
C ALA A 32 6.45 -2.55 25.80
N LYS A 33 6.98 -3.73 26.11
CA LYS A 33 8.23 -4.16 25.52
C LYS A 33 7.90 -4.25 24.04
N ALA A 34 8.43 -3.34 23.24
CA ALA A 34 8.17 -3.28 21.80
C ALA A 34 8.29 -4.70 21.25
N GLU A 35 7.15 -5.32 20.95
CA GLU A 35 7.14 -6.76 20.68
C GLU A 35 7.80 -6.96 19.33
N LYS A 36 8.92 -7.66 19.31
CA LYS A 36 9.65 -7.94 18.07
C LYS A 36 8.75 -8.60 17.02
N LYS A 37 7.82 -9.43 17.49
CA LYS A 37 6.82 -10.13 16.69
C LYS A 37 5.46 -9.96 17.35
N ALA A 38 4.43 -9.75 16.56
CA ALA A 38 3.06 -9.69 17.05
C ALA A 38 2.15 -10.48 16.11
N THR A 39 1.07 -11.00 16.66
CA THR A 39 -0.05 -11.56 15.90
C THR A 39 -1.34 -11.01 16.50
N GLY A 40 -2.38 -10.85 15.70
CA GLY A 40 -3.64 -10.38 16.21
C GLY A 40 -4.76 -10.54 15.20
N VAL A 41 -5.90 -9.97 15.53
CA VAL A 41 -7.04 -9.81 14.62
C VAL A 41 -7.41 -8.33 14.65
N TYR A 42 -7.61 -7.72 13.49
CA TYR A 42 -8.16 -6.36 13.39
C TYR A 42 -9.55 -6.41 12.77
N GLN A 43 -10.37 -5.44 13.15
CA GLN A 43 -11.66 -5.20 12.53
C GLN A 43 -11.47 -4.28 11.32
N CYS A 44 -12.25 -4.52 10.27
CA CYS A 44 -12.28 -3.70 9.06
C CYS A 44 -13.75 -3.49 8.71
N ASP A 45 -14.17 -2.23 8.79
CA ASP A 45 -15.54 -1.85 8.47
C ASP A 45 -15.64 -1.50 6.98
N TRP A 46 -16.48 -2.24 6.27
CA TRP A 46 -16.60 -2.13 4.83
C TRP A 46 -18.05 -2.24 4.40
N PHE A 47 -18.51 -1.24 3.63
CA PHE A 47 -19.92 -1.05 3.30
C PHE A 47 -20.83 -1.07 4.54
N ASP A 48 -21.59 -2.14 4.74
CA ASP A 48 -22.56 -2.34 5.81
C ASP A 48 -22.17 -3.48 6.76
N GLU A 49 -20.91 -3.94 6.69
CA GLU A 49 -20.40 -5.08 7.44
C GLU A 49 -19.08 -4.78 8.15
N SER A 50 -18.88 -5.44 9.29
CA SER A 50 -17.60 -5.48 10.01
C SER A 50 -16.98 -6.85 9.82
N LEU A 51 -15.77 -6.89 9.27
CA LEU A 51 -15.03 -8.11 8.97
C LEU A 51 -13.76 -8.17 9.82
N TYR A 52 -13.36 -9.38 10.22
CA TYR A 52 -12.26 -9.59 11.14
C TYR A 52 -11.16 -10.41 10.47
N TYR A 53 -9.95 -9.87 10.45
CA TYR A 53 -8.83 -10.49 9.73
C TYR A 53 -7.65 -10.72 10.66
N PRO A 54 -7.11 -11.95 10.70
CA PRO A 54 -5.89 -12.19 11.47
C PRO A 54 -4.71 -11.55 10.76
N TYR A 55 -3.66 -11.19 11.49
CA TYR A 55 -2.42 -10.69 10.90
C TYR A 55 -1.21 -11.16 11.69
N GLU A 56 -0.06 -11.11 11.02
CA GLU A 56 1.24 -11.34 11.62
C GLU A 56 2.13 -10.12 11.38
N TYR A 57 3.06 -9.91 12.28
CA TYR A 57 4.04 -8.83 12.24
C TYR A 57 5.39 -9.32 12.78
N ASP A 58 6.48 -8.92 12.12
CA ASP A 58 7.85 -9.15 12.57
C ASP A 58 8.72 -7.95 12.17
N ASP A 59 9.42 -7.34 13.13
CA ASP A 59 10.37 -6.24 12.89
C ASP A 59 11.41 -6.65 11.82
N GLU A 60 11.79 -7.94 11.76
CA GLU A 60 12.81 -8.45 10.85
C GLU A 60 12.42 -8.37 9.37
N TRP A 61 11.14 -8.20 9.02
CA TRP A 61 10.73 -8.04 7.62
C TRP A 61 11.24 -6.75 6.98
N PHE A 62 11.69 -5.80 7.81
CA PHE A 62 12.31 -4.55 7.39
C PHE A 62 13.83 -4.63 7.25
N THR A 63 14.45 -5.81 7.41
CA THR A 63 15.91 -5.95 7.22
C THR A 63 16.35 -5.91 5.76
N GLY A 64 15.46 -6.35 4.85
CA GLY A 64 15.75 -6.50 3.41
C GLY A 64 15.87 -5.18 2.65
N ASN A 65 16.08 -5.30 1.34
CA ASN A 65 16.09 -4.17 0.41
C ASN A 65 14.66 -3.91 -0.11
N SER A 66 14.18 -2.67 -0.10
CA SER A 66 12.83 -2.37 -0.60
C SER A 66 12.63 -2.62 -2.10
N PHE A 67 13.72 -2.71 -2.88
CA PHE A 67 13.69 -3.09 -4.30
C PHE A 67 13.53 -4.61 -4.52
N GLU A 68 13.39 -5.39 -3.46
CA GLU A 68 13.15 -6.84 -3.53
C GLU A 68 11.76 -7.15 -2.98
N TYR A 69 11.00 -7.94 -3.72
CA TYR A 69 9.68 -8.38 -3.29
C TYR A 69 9.79 -9.24 -2.01
N ASN A 70 9.14 -8.79 -0.95
CA ASN A 70 9.00 -9.53 0.29
C ASN A 70 7.52 -9.83 0.53
N HIS A 71 7.15 -11.09 0.33
CA HIS A 71 5.75 -11.49 0.37
C HIS A 71 5.11 -11.30 1.76
N LYS A 72 5.88 -11.48 2.85
CA LYS A 72 5.38 -11.27 4.21
C LYS A 72 5.14 -9.80 4.50
N LEU A 73 6.06 -8.93 4.05
CA LEU A 73 5.88 -7.48 4.15
C LEU A 73 4.71 -6.99 3.29
N ALA A 74 4.51 -7.56 2.09
CA ALA A 74 3.36 -7.28 1.25
C ALA A 74 2.05 -7.70 1.93
N LEU A 75 1.99 -8.88 2.57
CA LEU A 75 0.85 -9.29 3.37
C LEU A 75 0.58 -8.33 4.53
N LEU A 76 1.61 -7.92 5.28
CA LEU A 76 1.45 -6.89 6.33
C LEU A 76 0.91 -5.59 5.76
N ALA A 77 1.48 -5.11 4.65
CA ALA A 77 1.05 -3.89 3.97
C ALA A 77 -0.42 -3.95 3.57
N LEU A 78 -0.90 -5.08 3.03
CA LEU A 78 -2.32 -5.26 2.70
C LEU A 78 -3.21 -5.21 3.94
N ASN A 79 -2.84 -5.91 5.02
CA ASN A 79 -3.62 -5.87 6.27
C ASN A 79 -3.66 -4.44 6.85
N VAL A 80 -2.53 -3.73 6.83
CA VAL A 80 -2.46 -2.31 7.23
C VAL A 80 -3.37 -1.46 6.35
N SER A 81 -3.30 -1.57 5.02
CA SER A 81 -4.20 -0.83 4.12
C SER A 81 -5.68 -1.09 4.41
N MET A 82 -6.06 -2.32 4.72
CA MET A 82 -7.44 -2.67 5.08
C MET A 82 -7.86 -2.10 6.44
N ALA A 83 -6.95 -2.07 7.42
CA ALA A 83 -7.23 -1.51 8.74
C ALA A 83 -7.43 0.02 8.70
N THR A 84 -6.89 0.72 7.68
CA THR A 84 -7.10 2.17 7.49
C THR A 84 -8.51 2.56 7.03
N PHE A 85 -9.39 1.59 6.78
CA PHE A 85 -10.75 1.89 6.37
C PHE A 85 -11.47 2.58 7.52
N ASN A 86 -12.21 3.66 7.24
CA ASN A 86 -12.91 4.38 8.31
C ASN A 86 -13.80 3.41 9.11
N SER A 87 -13.74 3.51 10.44
CA SER A 87 -14.67 2.81 11.31
C SER A 87 -16.11 3.28 11.12
N PHE A 88 -17.07 2.40 11.40
CA PHE A 88 -18.47 2.80 11.61
C PHE A 88 -18.66 3.66 12.86
N ASN A 89 -17.71 3.63 13.80
CA ASN A 89 -17.63 4.60 14.88
C ASN A 89 -17.19 5.96 14.34
N THR A 90 -18.14 6.81 13.95
CA THR A 90 -17.85 8.13 13.37
C THR A 90 -17.19 9.11 14.35
N SER A 91 -17.09 8.77 15.64
CA SER A 91 -16.35 9.57 16.63
C SER A 91 -14.87 9.20 16.76
N ASP A 92 -14.49 8.03 16.23
CA ASP A 92 -13.13 7.48 16.27
C ASP A 92 -12.87 6.67 14.99
N THR A 93 -12.72 7.40 13.89
CA THR A 93 -12.74 6.83 12.53
C THR A 93 -11.51 6.01 12.18
N ASP A 94 -10.39 6.18 12.89
CA ASP A 94 -9.12 5.47 12.71
C ASP A 94 -8.87 4.36 13.74
N GLU A 95 -9.82 4.08 14.65
CA GLU A 95 -9.65 3.18 15.80
C GLU A 95 -9.08 1.79 15.44
N HIS A 96 -9.43 1.26 14.26
CA HIS A 96 -9.01 -0.07 13.83
C HIS A 96 -7.53 -0.14 13.45
N ILE A 97 -7.04 0.83 12.68
CA ILE A 97 -5.61 0.90 12.35
C ILE A 97 -4.79 1.26 13.58
N GLU A 98 -5.30 2.16 14.41
CA GLU A 98 -4.65 2.57 15.65
C GLU A 98 -4.44 1.35 16.56
N ALA A 99 -5.49 0.54 16.76
CA ALA A 99 -5.44 -0.67 17.56
C ALA A 99 -4.48 -1.72 16.98
N MET A 100 -4.51 -1.95 15.65
CA MET A 100 -3.61 -2.89 14.98
C MET A 100 -2.13 -2.49 15.17
N LEU A 101 -1.79 -1.23 14.94
CA LEU A 101 -0.40 -0.76 15.01
C LEU A 101 0.09 -0.66 16.46
N LYS A 102 -0.75 -0.26 17.41
CA LYS A 102 -0.42 -0.31 18.85
C LYS A 102 -0.13 -1.73 19.33
N ASN A 103 -0.89 -2.73 18.86
CA ASN A 103 -0.59 -4.14 19.17
C ASN A 103 0.75 -4.59 18.57
N CYS A 104 1.17 -4.02 17.44
CA CYS A 104 2.51 -4.22 16.89
C CYS A 104 3.61 -3.42 17.62
N GLY A 105 3.27 -2.67 18.67
CA GLY A 105 4.19 -1.87 19.48
C GLY A 105 4.56 -0.52 18.86
N TYR A 106 3.73 0.04 17.98
CA TYR A 106 3.93 1.36 17.39
C TYR A 106 3.27 2.46 18.23
N GLU A 107 3.87 3.64 18.21
CA GLU A 107 3.22 4.90 18.57
C GLU A 107 2.55 5.48 17.32
N THR A 108 1.29 5.89 17.42
CA THR A 108 0.46 6.26 16.27
C THR A 108 -0.01 7.72 16.31
N LYS A 109 -0.33 8.28 15.14
CA LYS A 109 -0.85 9.64 14.97
C LYS A 109 -1.61 9.78 13.64
N ALA A 110 -2.93 9.84 13.73
CA ALA A 110 -3.80 10.02 12.59
C ALA A 110 -3.85 11.47 12.09
N TYR A 111 -4.20 11.62 10.82
CA TYR A 111 -4.51 12.90 10.18
C TYR A 111 -5.57 12.74 9.11
N GLY A 112 -6.53 13.67 9.08
CA GLY A 112 -7.52 13.81 8.02
C GLY A 112 -8.69 12.83 8.11
N TYR A 113 -8.70 11.93 9.10
CA TYR A 113 -9.76 10.94 9.27
C TYR A 113 -11.12 11.57 9.57
N GLU A 114 -11.11 12.70 10.27
CA GLU A 114 -12.25 13.54 10.63
C GLU A 114 -12.81 14.40 9.49
N THR A 115 -12.09 14.49 8.36
CA THR A 115 -12.49 15.32 7.22
C THR A 115 -13.07 14.46 6.09
N GLU A 116 -14.26 14.83 5.64
CA GLU A 116 -14.92 14.23 4.46
C GLU A 116 -15.04 15.27 3.35
N GLY A 117 -14.52 14.95 2.17
CA GLY A 117 -14.68 15.74 0.95
C GLY A 117 -14.31 14.93 -0.29
N TYR A 118 -14.54 15.48 -1.49
CA TYR A 118 -14.12 14.80 -2.74
C TYR A 118 -12.60 14.68 -2.85
N ASP A 119 -11.92 15.76 -2.46
CA ASP A 119 -10.49 15.97 -2.64
C ASP A 119 -9.74 15.94 -1.29
N THR A 120 -10.20 15.08 -0.38
CA THR A 120 -9.52 14.81 0.90
C THR A 120 -8.73 13.50 0.83
N ALA A 121 -7.82 13.33 1.79
CA ALA A 121 -7.08 12.12 2.04
C ALA A 121 -6.73 12.06 3.53
N ALA A 122 -6.53 10.85 4.05
CA ALA A 122 -6.12 10.62 5.43
C ALA A 122 -4.96 9.63 5.50
N VAL A 123 -4.19 9.71 6.58
CA VAL A 123 -3.05 8.82 6.82
C VAL A 123 -2.91 8.56 8.31
N GLU A 124 -2.64 7.31 8.66
CA GLU A 124 -2.18 6.94 9.99
C GLU A 124 -0.66 6.86 9.95
N MET A 125 0.01 7.79 10.65
CA MET A 125 1.46 7.76 10.80
C MET A 125 1.82 7.02 12.07
N ALA A 126 2.70 6.03 11.97
CA ALA A 126 3.13 5.25 13.12
C ALA A 126 4.64 5.09 13.15
N LYS A 127 5.25 5.11 14.34
CA LYS A 127 6.69 4.88 14.51
C LYS A 127 6.98 3.82 15.56
N LYS A 128 8.07 3.08 15.35
CA LYS A 128 8.62 2.12 16.30
C LYS A 128 10.15 2.10 16.20
N THR A 129 10.82 2.29 17.33
CA THR A 129 12.29 2.17 17.38
C THR A 129 12.67 0.72 17.68
N VAL A 130 13.47 0.14 16.81
CA VAL A 130 13.87 -1.27 16.82
C VAL A 130 15.38 -1.40 16.69
N THR A 131 15.90 -2.62 16.90
CA THR A 131 17.29 -2.96 16.56
C THR A 131 17.27 -4.03 15.49
N LEU A 132 17.57 -3.65 14.25
CA LEU A 132 17.60 -4.55 13.09
C LEU A 132 19.04 -4.91 12.78
N SER A 133 19.34 -6.21 12.76
CA SER A 133 20.69 -6.72 12.51
C SER A 133 21.78 -6.08 13.41
N GLY A 134 21.44 -5.57 14.59
CA GLY A 134 22.38 -4.91 15.51
C GLY A 134 22.53 -3.39 15.33
N GLU A 135 21.85 -2.79 14.36
CA GLU A 135 21.75 -1.34 14.18
C GLU A 135 20.43 -0.82 14.75
N LYS A 136 20.47 0.36 15.37
CA LYS A 136 19.26 1.04 15.83
C LYS A 136 18.55 1.69 14.63
N CYS A 137 17.27 1.37 14.46
CA CYS A 137 16.44 1.91 13.38
C CYS A 137 15.11 2.41 13.93
N THR A 138 14.47 3.35 13.22
CA THR A 138 13.05 3.66 13.39
C THR A 138 12.28 3.20 12.17
N ILE A 139 11.35 2.27 12.36
CA ILE A 139 10.36 1.92 11.34
C ILE A 139 9.24 2.95 11.45
N VAL A 140 8.89 3.55 10.32
CA VAL A 140 7.77 4.46 10.15
C VAL A 140 6.79 3.83 9.16
N ILE A 141 5.51 3.83 9.50
CA ILE A 141 4.43 3.42 8.60
C ILE A 141 3.60 4.66 8.30
N ALA A 142 3.43 4.98 7.03
CA ALA A 142 2.53 6.02 6.52
C ALA A 142 1.33 5.34 5.85
N ALA A 143 0.39 4.82 6.66
CA ALA A 143 -0.73 4.01 6.21
C ALA A 143 -1.84 4.89 5.63
N ILE A 144 -1.97 4.91 4.31
CA ILE A 144 -2.91 5.80 3.62
C ILE A 144 -4.31 5.20 3.64
N ARG A 145 -5.30 6.01 4.06
CA ARG A 145 -6.71 5.62 4.11
C ARG A 145 -7.18 5.08 2.77
N SER A 146 -7.68 3.85 2.80
CA SER A 146 -7.94 3.08 1.59
C SER A 146 -9.40 2.66 1.40
N GLY A 147 -10.29 2.95 2.36
CA GLY A 147 -11.69 2.57 2.27
C GLY A 147 -12.63 3.28 3.23
N ASN A 148 -13.94 3.12 2.99
CA ASN A 148 -15.03 3.71 3.78
C ASN A 148 -14.96 5.25 3.96
N TYR A 149 -14.32 5.95 3.03
CA TYR A 149 -14.00 7.39 3.07
C TYR A 149 -15.08 8.31 2.48
N GLY A 150 -16.30 7.79 2.29
CA GLY A 150 -17.45 8.58 1.86
C GLY A 150 -17.22 9.32 0.54
N MET A 151 -17.41 10.64 0.57
CA MET A 151 -17.35 11.53 -0.60
C MET A 151 -16.06 11.48 -1.41
N GLU A 152 -14.95 11.03 -0.80
CA GLU A 152 -13.67 10.87 -1.50
C GLU A 152 -13.79 9.97 -2.73
N TRP A 153 -14.77 9.06 -2.78
CA TRP A 153 -15.08 8.27 -3.98
C TRP A 153 -15.18 9.11 -5.27
N GLY A 154 -15.69 10.35 -5.18
CA GLY A 154 -15.73 11.22 -6.35
C GLY A 154 -14.35 11.59 -6.87
N GLY A 155 -13.36 11.79 -6.00
CA GLY A 155 -11.98 12.05 -6.41
C GLY A 155 -11.35 10.91 -7.22
N ASN A 156 -11.90 9.69 -7.19
CA ASN A 156 -11.43 8.57 -8.04
C ASN A 156 -11.77 8.78 -9.52
N LEU A 157 -12.76 9.64 -9.80
CA LEU A 157 -13.25 9.99 -11.13
C LEU A 157 -12.73 11.38 -11.56
N ARG A 158 -11.94 12.06 -10.72
CA ARG A 158 -11.34 13.36 -11.00
C ARG A 158 -9.98 13.18 -11.68
N VAL A 159 -9.98 12.96 -12.99
CA VAL A 159 -8.79 12.68 -13.79
C VAL A 159 -8.01 13.97 -14.06
N GLY A 160 -8.72 15.07 -14.35
CA GLY A 160 -8.15 16.34 -14.76
C GLY A 160 -7.43 16.26 -16.11
N ASN A 161 -6.66 17.30 -16.44
CA ASN A 161 -5.91 17.42 -17.71
C ASN A 161 -4.38 17.28 -17.54
N GLY A 162 -3.93 17.01 -16.31
CA GLY A 162 -2.50 16.93 -15.99
C GLY A 162 -1.88 15.57 -16.34
N ASP A 163 -0.59 15.46 -16.05
CA ASP A 163 0.14 14.20 -16.16
C ASP A 163 -0.19 13.24 -15.02
N ASN A 164 -0.42 13.74 -13.81
CA ASN A 164 -0.94 12.94 -12.71
C ASN A 164 -2.47 13.01 -12.70
N HIS A 165 -3.10 11.94 -12.25
CA HIS A 165 -4.54 11.89 -12.02
C HIS A 165 -4.90 12.87 -10.89
N LEU A 166 -5.65 13.93 -11.21
CA LEU A 166 -5.81 15.10 -10.34
C LEU A 166 -6.30 14.75 -8.93
N GLY A 167 -7.31 13.90 -8.79
CA GLY A 167 -7.83 13.51 -7.47
C GLY A 167 -6.83 12.74 -6.61
N PHE A 168 -5.93 11.96 -7.24
CA PHE A 168 -4.86 11.24 -6.52
C PHE A 168 -3.68 12.17 -6.23
N ASP A 169 -3.39 13.11 -7.13
CA ASP A 169 -2.34 14.10 -6.97
C ASP A 169 -2.61 15.04 -5.80
N ILE A 170 -3.87 15.50 -5.63
CA ILE A 170 -4.29 16.28 -4.47
C ILE A 170 -4.10 15.46 -3.18
N GLY A 171 -4.53 14.20 -3.17
CA GLY A 171 -4.32 13.30 -2.03
C GLY A 171 -2.83 13.15 -1.70
N LYS A 172 -1.99 12.95 -2.72
CA LYS A 172 -0.52 12.86 -2.59
C LYS A 172 0.07 14.12 -1.96
N GLU A 173 -0.34 15.31 -2.38
CA GLU A 173 0.15 16.57 -1.79
C GLU A 173 -0.21 16.68 -0.31
N ILE A 174 -1.43 16.31 0.07
CA ILE A 174 -1.87 16.27 1.48
C ILE A 174 -0.97 15.34 2.29
N ILE A 175 -0.76 14.10 1.80
CA ILE A 175 0.03 13.10 2.52
C ILE A 175 1.52 13.48 2.60
N LEU A 176 2.13 13.98 1.53
CA LEU A 176 3.54 14.41 1.54
C LEU A 176 3.78 15.55 2.52
N ASN A 177 2.87 16.54 2.59
CA ASN A 177 2.97 17.61 3.58
C ASN A 177 2.86 17.07 5.01
N TYR A 178 1.95 16.13 5.27
CA TYR A 178 1.81 15.54 6.60
C TYR A 178 3.01 14.67 7.00
N ILE A 179 3.56 13.86 6.08
CA ILE A 179 4.81 13.11 6.32
C ILE A 179 5.95 14.07 6.68
N ASN A 180 6.08 15.18 5.97
CA ASN A 180 7.10 16.19 6.23
C ASN A 180 6.93 16.84 7.62
N ASP A 181 5.70 17.20 7.99
CA ASP A 181 5.39 17.77 9.30
C ASP A 181 5.60 16.75 10.45
N TYR A 182 5.26 15.49 10.21
CA TYR A 182 5.52 14.39 11.13
C TYR A 182 7.02 14.24 11.40
N PHE A 183 7.87 14.27 10.37
CA PHE A 183 9.33 14.22 10.53
C PHE A 183 9.95 15.46 11.19
N THR A 184 9.23 16.58 11.20
CA THR A 184 9.64 17.77 11.94
C THR A 184 9.34 17.65 13.43
N THR A 185 8.20 17.06 13.76
CA THR A 185 7.63 17.07 15.12
C THR A 185 8.01 15.84 15.94
N GLU A 186 8.20 14.70 15.28
CA GLU A 186 8.47 13.43 15.93
C GLU A 186 9.96 13.12 15.98
N LYS A 187 10.43 12.70 17.15
CA LYS A 187 11.82 12.24 17.32
C LYS A 187 12.00 10.86 16.71
N LEU A 188 12.80 10.78 15.65
CA LEU A 188 13.25 9.53 15.03
C LEU A 188 14.68 9.20 15.45
N GLU A 189 14.99 7.93 15.68
CA GLU A 189 16.27 7.50 16.21
C GLU A 189 16.96 6.48 15.30
N GLY A 190 18.18 6.79 14.89
CA GLY A 190 18.95 5.93 13.99
C GLY A 190 18.42 5.97 12.55
N ARG A 191 18.67 4.90 11.80
CA ARG A 191 18.26 4.80 10.40
C ARG A 191 16.75 4.66 10.27
N VAL A 192 16.14 5.40 9.35
CA VAL A 192 14.69 5.38 9.13
C VAL A 192 14.31 4.41 8.01
N LYS A 193 13.29 3.59 8.25
CA LYS A 193 12.66 2.71 7.27
C LYS A 193 11.20 3.09 7.13
N LEU A 194 10.76 3.44 5.93
CA LEU A 194 9.42 3.98 5.67
C LEU A 194 8.59 2.99 4.85
N LEU A 195 7.49 2.49 5.41
CA LEU A 195 6.48 1.71 4.68
C LEU A 195 5.32 2.62 4.30
N ILE A 196 4.93 2.60 3.02
CA ILE A 196 3.79 3.36 2.47
C ILE A 196 2.85 2.36 1.80
N PRO A 197 1.90 1.77 2.56
CA PRO A 197 0.93 0.84 2.03
C PRO A 197 -0.34 1.57 1.55
N GLY A 198 -0.98 1.07 0.50
CA GLY A 198 -2.28 1.57 0.07
C GLY A 198 -3.08 0.57 -0.78
N TYR A 199 -4.40 0.58 -0.63
CA TYR A 199 -5.32 -0.23 -1.44
C TYR A 199 -6.22 0.68 -2.29
N SER A 200 -6.50 0.31 -3.54
CA SER A 200 -7.37 1.05 -4.46
C SER A 200 -6.95 2.53 -4.58
N ARG A 201 -7.84 3.50 -4.28
CA ARG A 201 -7.52 4.94 -4.19
C ARG A 201 -6.26 5.20 -3.36
N GLY A 202 -6.19 4.64 -2.15
CA GLY A 202 -5.05 4.80 -1.24
C GLY A 202 -3.76 4.26 -1.85
N GLY A 203 -3.86 3.20 -2.66
CA GLY A 203 -2.75 2.65 -3.44
C GLY A 203 -2.24 3.60 -4.52
N SER A 204 -3.12 4.32 -5.21
CA SER A 204 -2.72 5.32 -6.21
C SER A 204 -2.02 6.52 -5.57
N ILE A 205 -2.51 6.96 -4.41
CA ILE A 205 -1.88 8.02 -3.62
C ILE A 205 -0.50 7.53 -3.12
N ALA A 206 -0.41 6.32 -2.57
CA ALA A 206 0.84 5.70 -2.13
C ALA A 206 1.87 5.61 -3.27
N ASN A 207 1.42 5.22 -4.47
CA ASN A 207 2.25 5.13 -5.66
C ASN A 207 2.86 6.49 -6.03
N LEU A 208 2.05 7.55 -6.09
CA LEU A 208 2.52 8.90 -6.37
C LEU A 208 3.44 9.44 -5.27
N VAL A 209 3.12 9.19 -3.99
CA VAL A 209 3.97 9.57 -2.85
C VAL A 209 5.34 8.90 -2.99
N GLY A 210 5.38 7.59 -3.26
CA GLY A 210 6.60 6.83 -3.49
C GLY A 210 7.43 7.39 -4.64
N GLY A 211 6.79 7.59 -5.80
CA GLY A 211 7.46 8.11 -7.00
C GLY A 211 8.11 9.48 -6.76
N GLU A 212 7.39 10.40 -6.12
CA GLU A 212 7.93 11.73 -5.84
C GLU A 212 9.01 11.74 -4.75
N LEU A 213 8.93 10.83 -3.76
CA LEU A 213 10.02 10.62 -2.79
C LEU A 213 11.30 10.12 -3.48
N ASP A 214 11.18 9.20 -4.44
CA ASP A 214 12.32 8.62 -5.13
C ASP A 214 12.99 9.60 -6.10
N ASP A 215 12.23 10.41 -6.85
CA ASP A 215 12.81 11.40 -7.77
C ASP A 215 13.10 12.77 -7.14
N GLY A 216 12.63 13.00 -5.90
CA GLY A 216 12.81 14.25 -5.15
C GLY A 216 11.88 15.38 -5.60
N SER A 217 10.93 15.11 -6.49
CA SER A 217 9.98 16.12 -6.98
C SER A 217 8.96 16.54 -5.92
N TYR A 218 8.82 15.78 -4.83
CA TYR A 218 7.98 16.13 -3.66
C TYR A 218 8.31 17.52 -3.10
N THR A 219 9.54 18.01 -3.29
CA THR A 219 9.96 19.35 -2.84
C THR A 219 9.09 20.49 -3.39
N LYS A 220 8.42 20.28 -4.52
CA LYS A 220 7.49 21.25 -5.13
C LYS A 220 6.17 21.39 -4.38
N CYS A 221 5.73 20.35 -3.66
CA CYS A 221 4.46 20.37 -2.95
C CYS A 221 4.58 20.78 -1.47
N LEU A 222 5.81 20.86 -0.93
CA LEU A 222 6.02 21.16 0.49
C LEU A 222 5.68 22.62 0.82
N LYS A 223 4.88 22.79 1.87
CA LYS A 223 4.53 24.10 2.44
C LYS A 223 5.54 24.58 3.50
N ASN A 224 6.24 23.64 4.11
CA ASN A 224 7.21 23.86 5.20
C ASN A 224 8.62 23.45 4.78
N ALA A 225 9.60 23.67 5.66
CA ALA A 225 10.98 23.23 5.43
C ALA A 225 11.05 21.72 5.17
N ASP A 226 12.00 21.31 4.31
CA ASP A 226 12.17 19.93 3.85
C ASP A 226 12.81 19.04 4.94
N SER A 227 11.95 18.54 5.82
CA SER A 227 12.30 17.61 6.90
C SER A 227 12.49 16.19 6.38
N ILE A 228 11.85 15.81 5.28
CA ILE A 228 12.09 14.52 4.59
C ILE A 228 13.56 14.40 4.19
N LYS A 229 14.11 15.43 3.54
CA LYS A 229 15.54 15.48 3.19
C LYS A 229 16.44 15.50 4.42
N THR A 230 16.01 16.17 5.49
CA THR A 230 16.77 16.25 6.75
C THR A 230 16.90 14.88 7.42
N VAL A 231 15.83 14.07 7.39
CA VAL A 231 15.86 12.67 7.87
C VAL A 231 16.77 11.80 7.00
N GLY A 232 16.83 12.05 5.70
CA GLY A 232 17.78 11.40 4.79
C GLY A 232 17.50 9.91 4.58
N ILE A 233 16.23 9.55 4.38
CA ILE A 233 15.79 8.17 4.13
C ILE A 233 16.45 7.67 2.84
N ALA A 234 17.10 6.51 2.90
CA ALA A 234 17.66 5.88 1.70
C ALA A 234 16.53 5.24 0.88
N LYS A 235 16.59 5.31 -0.45
CA LYS A 235 15.56 4.74 -1.33
C LYS A 235 15.28 3.25 -1.05
N ASN A 236 16.34 2.51 -0.75
CA ASN A 236 16.27 1.08 -0.40
C ASN A 236 15.68 0.79 1.00
N ASP A 237 15.24 1.84 1.71
CA ASP A 237 14.47 1.81 2.96
C ASP A 237 13.08 2.44 2.81
N ILE A 238 12.68 2.81 1.59
CA ILE A 238 11.32 3.25 1.28
C ILE A 238 10.61 2.06 0.62
N TYR A 239 9.67 1.45 1.33
CA TYR A 239 8.90 0.29 0.91
C TYR A 239 7.51 0.77 0.51
N VAL A 240 7.15 0.69 -0.76
CA VAL A 240 5.81 1.09 -1.21
C VAL A 240 5.11 -0.15 -1.75
N TYR A 241 3.97 -0.49 -1.13
CA TYR A 241 3.16 -1.63 -1.52
C TYR A 241 1.76 -1.15 -1.81
N THR A 242 1.33 -1.29 -3.06
CA THR A 242 0.00 -0.88 -3.49
C THR A 242 -0.78 -2.09 -3.96
N PHE A 243 -2.09 -2.12 -3.70
CA PHE A 243 -2.96 -3.23 -4.02
C PHE A 243 -4.16 -2.74 -4.83
N GLU A 244 -4.40 -3.34 -6.00
CA GLU A 244 -5.53 -2.99 -6.88
C GLU A 244 -5.66 -1.47 -7.13
N ALA A 245 -4.53 -0.75 -7.14
CA ALA A 245 -4.54 0.68 -7.36
C ALA A 245 -5.10 1.00 -8.76
N PRO A 246 -5.81 2.10 -8.98
CA PRO A 246 -5.98 2.70 -10.32
C PRO A 246 -4.69 3.30 -10.89
N GLN A 247 -4.53 3.38 -12.21
CA GLN A 247 -3.36 4.05 -12.81
C GLN A 247 -3.36 5.54 -12.43
N CYS A 248 -2.18 6.16 -12.30
CA CYS A 248 -2.11 7.46 -11.62
C CYS A 248 -1.21 8.51 -12.28
N THR A 249 -0.38 8.15 -13.26
CA THR A 249 0.48 9.13 -13.94
C THR A 249 0.73 8.80 -15.41
N LYS A 250 0.94 9.81 -16.26
CA LYS A 250 1.41 9.72 -17.65
C LYS A 250 2.89 10.09 -17.80
N LYS A 251 3.61 10.33 -16.69
CA LYS A 251 5.01 10.71 -16.74
C LYS A 251 5.85 9.59 -17.36
N ASP A 252 6.82 9.96 -18.18
CA ASP A 252 7.70 9.00 -18.85
C ASP A 252 8.69 8.35 -17.88
N GLY A 253 8.99 7.07 -18.10
CA GLY A 253 10.06 6.34 -17.41
C GLY A 253 9.78 6.00 -15.94
N VAL A 254 8.53 6.09 -15.50
CA VAL A 254 8.12 5.80 -14.11
C VAL A 254 8.14 4.31 -13.78
N ASP A 255 8.22 3.44 -14.78
CA ASP A 255 8.45 1.99 -14.68
C ASP A 255 9.95 1.62 -14.65
N GLY A 256 10.83 2.62 -14.64
CA GLY A 256 12.28 2.42 -14.61
C GLY A 256 12.80 1.88 -13.29
N ALA A 257 13.99 1.28 -13.32
CA ALA A 257 14.66 0.67 -12.16
C ALA A 257 14.87 1.61 -10.96
N ALA A 258 14.75 2.92 -11.13
CA ALA A 258 14.85 3.91 -10.06
C ALA A 258 13.65 3.88 -9.08
N TYR A 259 12.53 3.28 -9.51
CA TYR A 259 11.25 3.18 -8.79
C TYR A 259 10.93 1.73 -8.39
N GLY A 260 11.91 0.82 -8.49
CA GLY A 260 11.72 -0.61 -8.25
C GLY A 260 11.35 -1.00 -6.81
N ASN A 261 11.36 -0.05 -5.87
CA ASN A 261 10.86 -0.16 -4.51
C ASN A 261 9.35 0.09 -4.37
N ILE A 262 8.68 0.40 -5.48
CA ILE A 262 7.23 0.57 -5.57
C ILE A 262 6.65 -0.68 -6.21
N MET A 263 6.01 -1.52 -5.38
CA MET A 263 5.46 -2.81 -5.74
C MET A 263 3.94 -2.71 -5.88
N ASN A 264 3.42 -2.83 -7.09
CA ASN A 264 1.99 -2.77 -7.40
C ASN A 264 1.43 -4.19 -7.55
N ILE A 265 0.69 -4.69 -6.57
CA ILE A 265 0.03 -5.99 -6.64
C ILE A 265 -1.37 -5.84 -7.25
N MET A 266 -1.60 -6.53 -8.36
CA MET A 266 -2.79 -6.37 -9.20
C MET A 266 -3.47 -7.71 -9.48
N ASN A 267 -4.79 -7.74 -9.46
CA ASN A 267 -5.57 -8.85 -9.99
C ASN A 267 -5.87 -8.59 -11.46
N PRO A 268 -5.40 -9.45 -12.40
CA PRO A 268 -5.72 -9.30 -13.82
C PRO A 268 -7.21 -9.23 -14.14
N ASN A 269 -8.05 -9.79 -13.26
CA ASN A 269 -9.50 -9.85 -13.43
C ASN A 269 -10.24 -8.70 -12.72
N ASP A 270 -9.54 -7.76 -12.09
CA ASP A 270 -10.11 -6.59 -11.45
C ASP A 270 -10.24 -5.43 -12.44
N TYR A 271 -11.43 -4.81 -12.46
CA TYR A 271 -11.78 -3.73 -13.38
C TYR A 271 -11.31 -2.35 -12.87
N VAL A 272 -11.14 -2.16 -11.56
CA VAL A 272 -10.78 -0.85 -11.00
C VAL A 272 -9.40 -0.38 -11.47
N PRO A 273 -8.37 -1.25 -11.49
CA PRO A 273 -7.07 -0.91 -12.07
C PRO A 273 -7.08 -0.58 -13.56
N LYS A 274 -8.11 -1.05 -14.26
CA LYS A 274 -8.22 -1.02 -15.73
C LYS A 274 -9.09 0.13 -16.23
N PHE A 275 -9.61 0.98 -15.35
CA PHE A 275 -10.40 2.13 -15.78
C PHE A 275 -9.68 2.90 -16.91
N VAL A 276 -10.44 3.58 -17.76
CA VAL A 276 -10.11 4.13 -19.10
C VAL A 276 -8.75 4.84 -19.27
N MET A 277 -8.07 5.14 -18.17
CA MET A 277 -6.80 5.85 -18.06
C MET A 277 -5.67 5.22 -18.91
N LYS A 278 -5.63 3.89 -19.10
CA LYS A 278 -4.56 3.24 -19.88
C LYS A 278 -4.51 3.73 -21.31
N ASP A 279 -5.68 3.85 -21.95
CA ASP A 279 -5.80 4.36 -23.32
C ASP A 279 -5.49 5.87 -23.43
N TRP A 280 -5.43 6.57 -22.29
CA TRP A 280 -4.96 7.96 -22.21
C TRP A 280 -3.48 8.07 -21.80
N GLY A 281 -2.77 6.94 -21.74
CA GLY A 281 -1.33 6.89 -21.44
C GLY A 281 -0.99 6.85 -19.95
N PHE A 282 -1.97 6.70 -19.06
CA PHE A 282 -1.69 6.55 -17.64
C PHE A 282 -1.13 5.15 -17.32
N ILE A 283 -0.15 5.16 -16.45
CA ILE A 283 0.54 4.01 -15.87
C ILE A 283 0.76 4.26 -14.37
N ARG A 284 1.64 3.46 -13.76
CA ARG A 284 2.04 3.53 -12.35
C ARG A 284 3.54 3.69 -12.27
N TYR A 285 4.01 4.28 -11.18
CA TYR A 285 5.41 4.14 -10.81
C TYR A 285 5.72 2.70 -10.38
N GLY A 286 6.92 2.23 -10.70
CA GLY A 286 7.49 0.98 -10.18
C GLY A 286 7.09 -0.29 -10.93
N VAL A 287 7.12 -1.41 -10.20
CA VAL A 287 6.97 -2.77 -10.75
C VAL A 287 5.55 -3.27 -10.51
N GLU A 288 5.00 -3.99 -11.48
CA GLU A 288 3.70 -4.65 -11.36
C GLU A 288 3.89 -6.15 -11.06
N TYR A 289 3.23 -6.62 -9.99
CA TYR A 289 3.08 -8.02 -9.64
C TYR A 289 1.62 -8.42 -9.81
N TYR A 290 1.36 -9.44 -10.60
CA TYR A 290 0.04 -9.96 -10.86
C TYR A 290 -0.27 -11.16 -9.96
N LEU A 291 -1.49 -11.17 -9.41
CA LEU A 291 -2.10 -12.34 -8.79
C LEU A 291 -2.42 -13.41 -9.86
N PRO A 292 -2.63 -14.68 -9.46
CA PRO A 292 -2.96 -15.72 -10.41
C PRO A 292 -4.24 -15.43 -11.20
N SER A 293 -4.19 -15.65 -12.50
CA SER A 293 -5.31 -15.66 -13.44
C SER A 293 -5.06 -16.72 -14.52
N ALA A 294 -6.11 -17.23 -15.16
CA ALA A 294 -5.92 -18.15 -16.27
C ALA A 294 -5.22 -17.51 -17.49
N GLU A 295 -5.14 -16.17 -17.54
CA GLU A 295 -4.41 -15.42 -18.58
C GLU A 295 -2.88 -15.42 -18.34
N ASN A 296 -2.43 -15.47 -17.08
CA ASN A 296 -1.00 -15.36 -16.73
C ASN A 296 -0.38 -16.62 -16.11
N CYS A 297 -1.17 -17.66 -15.78
CA CYS A 297 -0.62 -18.90 -15.24
C CYS A 297 -1.24 -20.17 -15.85
N ALA A 298 -0.38 -21.11 -16.26
CA ALA A 298 -0.79 -22.38 -16.86
C ALA A 298 -1.41 -23.37 -15.85
N ASN A 299 -1.13 -23.19 -14.55
CA ASN A 299 -1.62 -24.03 -13.45
C ASN A 299 -2.69 -23.33 -12.60
N TYR A 300 -3.49 -22.45 -13.21
CA TYR A 300 -4.50 -21.66 -12.53
C TYR A 300 -5.46 -22.50 -11.68
N SER A 301 -5.89 -23.68 -12.14
CA SER A 301 -6.84 -24.52 -11.41
C SER A 301 -6.35 -24.88 -9.99
N SER A 302 -5.05 -25.12 -9.81
CA SER A 302 -4.48 -25.38 -8.47
C SER A 302 -4.47 -24.13 -7.59
N TYR A 303 -4.17 -22.95 -8.16
CA TYR A 303 -4.25 -21.69 -7.43
C TYR A 303 -5.70 -21.34 -7.08
N TYR A 304 -6.64 -21.59 -7.99
CA TYR A 304 -8.08 -21.44 -7.77
C TYR A 304 -8.58 -22.30 -6.61
N GLU A 305 -8.25 -23.60 -6.59
CA GLU A 305 -8.63 -24.48 -5.47
C GLU A 305 -8.08 -24.00 -4.13
N ASN A 306 -6.84 -23.51 -4.12
CA ASN A 306 -6.21 -23.01 -2.90
C ASN A 306 -6.86 -21.71 -2.41
N VAL A 307 -7.11 -20.75 -3.31
CA VAL A 307 -7.74 -19.49 -2.92
C VAL A 307 -9.17 -19.71 -2.45
N CYS A 308 -9.93 -20.63 -3.07
CA CYS A 308 -11.28 -20.96 -2.61
C CYS A 308 -11.25 -21.51 -1.18
N LYS A 309 -10.35 -22.45 -0.87
CA LYS A 309 -10.19 -22.98 0.50
C LYS A 309 -9.80 -21.88 1.48
N THR A 310 -8.80 -21.05 1.13
CA THR A 310 -8.35 -19.94 1.97
C THR A 310 -9.47 -18.94 2.24
N PHE A 311 -10.25 -18.57 1.21
CA PHE A 311 -11.38 -17.66 1.34
C PHE A 311 -12.49 -18.26 2.21
N ASP A 312 -12.88 -19.52 1.95
CA ASP A 312 -13.96 -20.16 2.71
C ASP A 312 -13.60 -20.31 4.20
N THR A 313 -12.32 -20.47 4.54
CA THR A 313 -11.83 -20.38 5.92
C THR A 313 -11.86 -18.95 6.46
N LEU A 314 -11.40 -17.96 5.68
CA LEU A 314 -11.38 -16.55 6.11
C LEU A 314 -12.80 -15.98 6.32
N MET A 315 -13.78 -16.53 5.62
CA MET A 315 -15.15 -16.02 5.53
C MET A 315 -16.19 -16.93 6.18
N GLU A 316 -15.77 -17.94 6.94
CA GLU A 316 -16.63 -19.00 7.51
C GLU A 316 -17.87 -18.42 8.22
N ASP A 317 -17.70 -17.34 8.97
CA ASP A 317 -18.74 -16.70 9.78
C ASP A 317 -19.62 -15.67 9.03
N THR A 318 -19.33 -15.41 7.75
CA THR A 318 -19.97 -14.30 6.98
C THR A 318 -21.05 -14.77 6.01
N GLY A 319 -21.18 -16.09 5.80
CA GLY A 319 -22.05 -16.69 4.78
C GLY A 319 -21.58 -16.49 3.33
N LYS A 320 -20.48 -15.77 3.09
CA LYS A 320 -19.90 -15.59 1.76
C LYS A 320 -19.33 -16.91 1.25
N LYS A 321 -19.31 -17.06 -0.09
CA LYS A 321 -18.84 -18.27 -0.77
C LYS A 321 -17.83 -17.91 -1.84
N SER A 322 -16.76 -18.70 -1.92
CA SER A 322 -15.72 -18.56 -2.93
C SER A 322 -16.27 -18.59 -4.37
N SER A 323 -17.33 -19.36 -4.65
CA SER A 323 -17.99 -19.43 -5.97
C SER A 323 -18.54 -18.11 -6.51
N SER A 324 -18.73 -17.10 -5.65
CA SER A 324 -19.26 -15.78 -6.03
C SER A 324 -18.21 -14.67 -5.98
N ASN A 325 -16.95 -15.03 -5.70
CA ASN A 325 -15.85 -14.08 -5.44
C ASN A 325 -14.61 -14.34 -6.31
N PHE A 326 -14.46 -15.55 -6.85
CA PHE A 326 -13.38 -15.91 -7.76
C PHE A 326 -13.92 -16.44 -9.07
N TYR A 327 -13.31 -16.02 -10.17
CA TYR A 327 -13.61 -16.53 -11.50
C TYR A 327 -13.15 -17.98 -11.62
N SER A 328 -13.99 -18.83 -12.21
CA SER A 328 -13.56 -20.17 -12.62
C SER A 328 -12.42 -20.08 -13.64
N GLU A 329 -11.72 -21.18 -13.91
CA GLU A 329 -10.68 -21.18 -14.96
C GLU A 329 -11.24 -20.77 -16.32
N GLU A 330 -12.44 -21.23 -16.68
CA GLU A 330 -13.08 -20.88 -17.94
C GLU A 330 -13.34 -19.37 -18.03
N ASP A 331 -13.93 -18.79 -16.98
CA ASP A 331 -14.26 -17.36 -16.93
C ASP A 331 -13.01 -16.49 -16.88
N SER A 332 -12.01 -16.90 -16.10
CA SER A 332 -10.76 -16.15 -15.90
C SER A 332 -9.92 -16.05 -17.18
N ARG A 333 -10.15 -16.87 -18.21
CA ARG A 333 -9.39 -16.81 -19.47
C ARG A 333 -9.72 -15.60 -20.33
N SER A 334 -10.88 -15.00 -20.12
CA SER A 334 -11.38 -13.92 -20.98
C SER A 334 -11.81 -12.67 -20.24
N VAL A 335 -12.05 -12.73 -18.93
CA VAL A 335 -12.62 -11.59 -18.20
C VAL A 335 -11.66 -10.40 -18.14
N GLY A 336 -10.36 -10.62 -17.96
CA GLY A 336 -9.36 -9.54 -17.96
C GLY A 336 -9.31 -8.84 -19.31
N ALA A 337 -9.19 -9.61 -20.39
CA ALA A 337 -9.22 -9.09 -21.76
C ALA A 337 -10.55 -8.40 -22.13
N MET A 338 -11.68 -8.93 -21.65
CA MET A 338 -13.00 -8.32 -21.85
C MET A 338 -13.09 -6.96 -21.15
N LEU A 339 -12.64 -6.87 -19.90
CA LEU A 339 -12.60 -5.60 -19.15
C LEU A 339 -11.69 -4.58 -19.84
N ASP A 340 -10.50 -4.99 -20.29
CA ASP A 340 -9.61 -4.12 -21.07
C ASP A 340 -10.31 -3.61 -22.34
N SER A 341 -10.97 -4.50 -23.08
CA SER A 341 -11.72 -4.10 -24.29
C SER A 341 -12.87 -3.13 -23.98
N LEU A 342 -13.60 -3.33 -22.88
CA LEU A 342 -14.70 -2.45 -22.48
C LEU A 342 -14.17 -1.06 -22.11
N MET A 343 -13.08 -1.00 -21.34
CA MET A 343 -12.46 0.26 -20.93
C MET A 343 -11.85 1.00 -22.11
N SER A 344 -11.22 0.30 -23.05
CA SER A 344 -10.72 0.90 -24.28
C SER A 344 -11.81 1.50 -25.16
N ARG A 345 -12.98 0.85 -25.24
CA ARG A 345 -14.12 1.38 -25.99
C ARG A 345 -14.75 2.58 -25.28
N LEU A 346 -14.88 2.54 -23.96
CA LEU A 346 -15.30 3.73 -23.18
C LEU A 346 -14.34 4.90 -23.43
N ALA A 347 -13.03 4.65 -23.42
CA ALA A 347 -12.03 5.67 -23.67
C ALA A 347 -12.11 6.27 -25.09
N LYS A 348 -12.35 5.45 -26.12
CA LYS A 348 -12.28 5.85 -27.54
C LYS A 348 -13.61 6.33 -28.12
N ASP A 349 -14.70 5.64 -27.79
CA ASP A 349 -16.00 5.84 -28.43
C ASP A 349 -16.87 6.84 -27.64
N ILE A 350 -16.72 6.87 -26.31
CA ILE A 350 -17.55 7.70 -25.42
C ILE A 350 -16.80 8.94 -24.95
N PHE A 351 -15.70 8.72 -24.22
CA PHE A 351 -14.96 9.83 -23.64
C PHE A 351 -14.01 10.48 -24.65
N VAL A 352 -13.56 9.75 -25.67
CA VAL A 352 -12.70 10.17 -26.80
C VAL A 352 -11.28 10.60 -26.40
N SER A 353 -11.14 11.44 -25.38
CA SER A 353 -9.86 11.87 -24.82
C SER A 353 -10.00 12.26 -23.34
N GLN A 354 -8.87 12.38 -22.65
CA GLN A 354 -8.81 12.90 -21.29
C GLN A 354 -9.40 14.31 -21.19
N GLU A 355 -9.11 15.19 -22.15
CA GLU A 355 -9.60 16.57 -22.15
C GLU A 355 -11.11 16.63 -22.32
N ASN A 356 -11.65 15.83 -23.23
CA ASN A 356 -13.09 15.75 -23.44
C ASN A 356 -13.81 15.11 -22.22
N TYR A 357 -13.18 14.13 -21.56
CA TYR A 357 -13.63 13.60 -20.27
C TYR A 357 -13.73 14.71 -19.21
N ALA A 358 -12.63 15.44 -18.99
CA ALA A 358 -12.54 16.49 -17.99
C ALA A 358 -13.53 17.63 -18.24
N GLU A 359 -13.73 18.02 -19.50
CA GLU A 359 -14.62 19.12 -19.87
C GLU A 359 -16.11 18.78 -19.73
N LYS A 360 -16.51 17.55 -20.08
CA LYS A 360 -17.94 17.22 -20.26
C LYS A 360 -18.52 16.24 -19.24
N TYR A 361 -17.70 15.35 -18.68
CA TYR A 361 -18.19 14.19 -17.92
C TYR A 361 -17.70 14.18 -16.47
N GLU A 362 -16.51 14.70 -16.22
CA GLU A 362 -15.82 14.58 -14.91
C GLU A 362 -16.68 15.07 -13.75
N ASP A 363 -17.19 16.31 -13.79
CA ASP A 363 -17.98 16.86 -12.67
C ASP A 363 -19.21 16.00 -12.33
N GLY A 364 -19.90 15.49 -13.36
CA GLY A 364 -21.06 14.63 -13.19
C GLY A 364 -20.68 13.28 -12.59
N LEU A 365 -19.59 12.67 -13.07
CA LEU A 365 -19.09 11.39 -12.57
C LEU A 365 -18.53 11.49 -11.14
N VAL A 366 -17.76 12.54 -10.84
CA VAL A 366 -17.26 12.85 -9.50
C VAL A 366 -18.42 12.97 -8.52
N PHE A 367 -19.46 13.72 -8.89
CA PHE A 367 -20.64 13.87 -8.07
C PHE A 367 -21.37 12.54 -7.85
N ILE A 368 -21.62 11.78 -8.92
CA ILE A 368 -22.30 10.48 -8.84
C ILE A 368 -21.54 9.55 -7.89
N ALA A 369 -20.23 9.44 -8.10
CA ALA A 369 -19.38 8.57 -7.31
C ALA A 369 -19.33 9.01 -5.83
N GLY A 370 -19.12 10.29 -5.53
CA GLY A 370 -19.08 10.73 -4.13
C GLY A 370 -20.42 10.60 -3.40
N GLN A 371 -21.52 11.06 -4.01
CA GLN A 371 -22.82 11.12 -3.31
C GLN A 371 -23.54 9.77 -3.25
N TYR A 372 -23.54 9.01 -4.34
CA TYR A 372 -24.34 7.78 -4.41
C TYR A 372 -23.54 6.53 -4.06
N ILE A 373 -22.25 6.46 -4.42
CA ILE A 373 -21.38 5.35 -4.02
C ILE A 373 -20.80 5.65 -2.63
N GLY A 374 -20.19 6.82 -2.45
CA GLY A 374 -19.52 7.22 -1.23
C GLY A 374 -20.44 7.38 -0.02
N LYS A 375 -21.44 8.27 -0.08
CA LYS A 375 -22.36 8.52 1.05
C LYS A 375 -23.42 7.45 1.28
N LYS A 376 -23.45 6.40 0.45
CA LYS A 376 -24.42 5.31 0.57
C LYS A 376 -25.87 5.80 0.69
N LEU A 377 -26.19 6.97 0.12
CA LEU A 377 -27.53 7.57 0.16
C LEU A 377 -28.51 6.60 -0.50
N ASN A 378 -29.29 5.89 0.33
CA ASN A 378 -30.28 4.86 -0.03
C ASN A 378 -30.15 4.40 -1.50
N ALA A 379 -29.18 3.52 -1.74
CA ALA A 379 -29.02 2.76 -2.98
C ALA A 379 -30.33 2.11 -3.47
N GLY A 380 -31.33 2.01 -2.58
CA GLY A 380 -32.68 1.54 -2.86
C GLY A 380 -33.54 2.38 -3.82
N ASN A 381 -33.32 3.68 -4.08
CA ASN A 381 -34.24 4.48 -4.91
C ASN A 381 -33.62 5.21 -6.12
N ALA A 382 -32.40 5.74 -6.04
CA ALA A 382 -31.76 6.40 -7.20
C ALA A 382 -30.99 5.39 -8.09
N LEU A 383 -30.29 4.44 -7.46
CA LEU A 383 -29.62 3.33 -8.14
C LEU A 383 -30.59 2.23 -8.61
N LYS A 384 -31.76 2.07 -7.97
CA LYS A 384 -32.86 1.30 -8.57
C LYS A 384 -33.45 1.96 -9.80
N THR A 385 -33.23 3.25 -10.06
CA THR A 385 -33.71 3.88 -11.30
C THR A 385 -32.62 3.82 -12.37
N LEU A 386 -31.38 4.23 -12.08
CA LEU A 386 -30.27 4.11 -13.06
C LEU A 386 -29.84 2.66 -13.33
N GLY A 387 -29.69 1.84 -12.29
CA GLY A 387 -29.29 0.44 -12.39
C GLY A 387 -30.38 -0.46 -12.97
N VAL A 388 -31.66 -0.17 -12.70
CA VAL A 388 -32.77 -0.81 -13.45
C VAL A 388 -32.82 -0.27 -14.86
N ILE A 389 -32.53 1.01 -15.14
CA ILE A 389 -32.47 1.50 -16.53
C ILE A 389 -31.36 0.79 -17.33
N LEU A 390 -30.16 0.64 -16.75
CA LEU A 390 -29.04 -0.08 -17.35
C LEU A 390 -29.33 -1.59 -17.49
N SER A 391 -29.88 -2.22 -16.45
CA SER A 391 -30.23 -3.65 -16.45
C SER A 391 -31.42 -3.94 -17.37
N ALA A 392 -32.46 -3.11 -17.34
CA ALA A 392 -33.63 -3.22 -18.21
C ALA A 392 -33.28 -2.90 -19.66
N PHE A 393 -32.32 -2.03 -19.94
CA PHE A 393 -31.82 -1.81 -21.29
C PHE A 393 -30.98 -3.00 -21.79
N ALA A 394 -30.09 -3.56 -20.96
CA ALA A 394 -29.32 -4.77 -21.29
C ALA A 394 -30.20 -6.02 -21.47
N LEU A 395 -31.32 -6.09 -20.74
CA LEU A 395 -32.34 -7.15 -20.83
C LEU A 395 -33.42 -6.89 -21.90
N GLY A 396 -33.38 -5.73 -22.60
CA GLY A 396 -34.33 -5.38 -23.67
C GLY A 396 -35.75 -5.00 -23.21
N ILE A 397 -35.91 -4.64 -21.93
CA ILE A 397 -37.16 -4.25 -21.27
C ILE A 397 -37.46 -2.75 -21.47
N ILE A 398 -36.44 -1.89 -21.57
CA ILE A 398 -36.59 -0.48 -22.00
C ILE A 398 -36.50 -0.40 -23.53
N PRO A 399 -37.29 0.48 -24.19
CA PRO A 399 -37.28 0.58 -25.65
C PRO A 399 -35.87 0.73 -26.21
N THR A 400 -35.50 -0.14 -27.13
CA THR A 400 -34.23 -0.08 -27.87
C THR A 400 -34.16 1.09 -28.85
N ASN A 401 -35.19 1.95 -28.87
CA ASN A 401 -35.24 3.11 -29.75
C ASN A 401 -34.41 4.25 -29.15
N MET A 402 -33.26 4.48 -29.79
CA MET A 402 -32.33 5.54 -29.39
C MET A 402 -32.94 6.94 -29.50
N ASP A 403 -33.91 7.14 -30.41
CA ASP A 403 -34.61 8.42 -30.55
C ASP A 403 -35.42 8.76 -29.29
N THR A 404 -35.92 7.75 -28.58
CA THR A 404 -36.64 7.93 -27.30
C THR A 404 -35.67 8.27 -26.17
N ILE A 405 -34.51 7.61 -26.11
CA ILE A 405 -33.47 7.84 -25.09
C ILE A 405 -32.82 9.21 -25.26
N LYS A 406 -32.59 9.65 -26.50
CA LYS A 406 -32.05 10.99 -26.80
C LYS A 406 -33.08 12.10 -26.72
N SER A 407 -34.37 11.77 -26.50
CA SER A 407 -35.44 12.76 -26.54
C SER A 407 -35.34 13.79 -25.40
N ASN A 408 -35.79 15.02 -25.67
CA ASN A 408 -35.91 16.07 -24.65
C ASN A 408 -36.81 15.63 -23.48
N GLY A 409 -37.81 14.78 -23.73
CA GLY A 409 -38.68 14.23 -22.69
C GLY A 409 -37.95 13.31 -21.72
N PHE A 410 -37.08 12.43 -22.22
CA PHE A 410 -36.27 11.54 -21.39
C PHE A 410 -35.19 12.32 -20.62
N ARG A 411 -34.53 13.27 -21.28
CA ARG A 411 -33.59 14.20 -20.62
C ARG A 411 -34.26 14.97 -19.47
N ALA A 412 -35.47 15.48 -19.69
CA ALA A 412 -36.25 16.17 -18.66
C ALA A 412 -36.66 15.25 -17.49
N TYR A 413 -36.98 13.99 -17.77
CA TYR A 413 -37.26 12.98 -16.74
C TYR A 413 -36.03 12.71 -15.87
N ILE A 414 -34.85 12.46 -16.46
CA ILE A 414 -33.62 12.25 -15.69
C ILE A 414 -33.27 13.52 -14.88
N ALA A 415 -33.43 14.71 -15.46
CA ALA A 415 -33.23 15.97 -14.75
C ALA A 415 -34.16 16.11 -13.53
N SER A 416 -35.42 15.68 -13.63
CA SER A 416 -36.36 15.73 -12.50
C SER A 416 -35.97 14.74 -11.40
N GLN A 417 -35.50 13.53 -11.76
CA GLN A 417 -35.00 12.56 -10.79
C GLN A 417 -33.74 13.04 -10.06
N ILE A 418 -32.85 13.77 -10.75
CA ILE A 418 -31.69 14.39 -10.12
C ILE A 418 -32.15 15.50 -9.16
N ALA A 419 -33.05 16.39 -9.59
CA ALA A 419 -33.56 17.50 -8.78
C ALA A 419 -34.33 17.06 -7.53
N GLU A 420 -34.97 15.89 -7.56
CA GLU A 420 -35.66 15.28 -6.40
C GLU A 420 -34.69 14.70 -5.35
N SER A 421 -33.41 14.56 -5.68
CA SER A 421 -32.39 14.09 -4.72
C SER A 421 -31.83 15.24 -3.88
N ASP A 422 -31.65 15.01 -2.57
CA ASP A 422 -31.00 15.98 -1.67
C ASP A 422 -29.56 16.34 -2.09
N ALA A 423 -28.93 15.49 -2.90
CA ALA A 423 -27.61 15.70 -3.47
C ALA A 423 -27.57 16.83 -4.51
N SER A 424 -28.69 17.18 -5.15
CA SER A 424 -28.74 18.16 -6.25
C SER A 424 -28.68 19.64 -5.84
N ARG A 425 -28.83 19.95 -4.55
CA ARG A 425 -29.00 21.33 -4.05
C ARG A 425 -27.82 22.27 -4.33
N ASN A 426 -26.67 21.74 -4.72
CA ASN A 426 -25.44 22.48 -5.03
C ASN A 426 -24.93 22.26 -6.47
N LEU A 427 -25.69 21.60 -7.34
CA LEU A 427 -25.27 21.35 -8.72
C LEU A 427 -25.57 22.56 -9.62
N THR A 428 -24.60 22.91 -10.46
CA THR A 428 -24.86 23.84 -11.56
C THR A 428 -25.67 23.15 -12.67
N GLN A 429 -26.38 23.94 -13.48
CA GLN A 429 -27.12 23.41 -14.62
C GLN A 429 -26.23 22.62 -15.59
N ASN A 430 -24.97 23.04 -15.76
CA ASN A 430 -23.99 22.34 -16.59
C ASN A 430 -23.64 20.97 -16.01
N GLN A 431 -23.54 20.83 -14.68
CA GLN A 431 -23.25 19.55 -14.03
C GLN A 431 -24.42 18.57 -14.14
N ILE A 432 -25.65 19.06 -13.99
CA ILE A 432 -26.86 18.25 -14.23
C ILE A 432 -26.89 17.76 -15.69
N GLN A 433 -26.57 18.64 -16.63
CA GLN A 433 -26.52 18.30 -18.05
C GLN A 433 -25.43 17.25 -18.33
N GLY A 434 -24.24 17.41 -17.74
CA GLY A 434 -23.15 16.43 -17.82
C GLY A 434 -23.56 15.05 -17.29
N ILE A 435 -24.27 14.98 -16.16
CA ILE A 435 -24.79 13.70 -15.61
C ILE A 435 -25.76 13.03 -16.60
N ILE A 436 -26.66 13.81 -17.21
CA ILE A 436 -27.62 13.29 -18.20
C ILE A 436 -26.89 12.75 -19.43
N ASP A 437 -25.87 13.48 -19.90
CA ASP A 437 -25.07 13.07 -21.05
C ASP A 437 -24.27 11.80 -20.74
N VAL A 438 -23.64 11.68 -19.56
CA VAL A 438 -23.01 10.43 -19.09
C VAL A 438 -23.99 9.24 -19.17
N ILE A 439 -25.21 9.41 -18.66
CA ILE A 439 -26.22 8.33 -18.63
C ILE A 439 -26.62 7.88 -20.04
N ILE A 440 -26.85 8.84 -20.94
CA ILE A 440 -27.24 8.55 -22.33
C ILE A 440 -26.11 7.82 -23.05
N GLU A 441 -24.88 8.28 -22.90
CA GLU A 441 -23.71 7.68 -23.55
C GLU A 441 -23.41 6.26 -23.02
N ILE A 442 -23.57 5.99 -21.72
CA ILE A 442 -23.45 4.63 -21.18
C ILE A 442 -24.54 3.70 -21.76
N LEU A 443 -25.75 4.21 -22.01
CA LEU A 443 -26.82 3.43 -22.65
C LEU A 443 -26.50 3.15 -24.12
N GLU A 444 -25.91 4.10 -24.85
CA GLU A 444 -25.41 3.89 -26.20
C GLU A 444 -24.31 2.84 -26.22
N PHE A 445 -23.32 2.98 -25.35
CA PHE A 445 -22.25 2.01 -25.17
C PHE A 445 -22.79 0.59 -24.91
N ALA A 446 -23.75 0.45 -23.99
CA ALA A 446 -24.33 -0.85 -23.67
C ALA A 446 -25.14 -1.44 -24.83
N LYS A 447 -25.69 -0.61 -25.73
CA LYS A 447 -26.40 -1.05 -26.93
C LYS A 447 -25.44 -1.67 -27.94
N ASP A 448 -24.31 -1.01 -28.14
CA ASP A 448 -23.36 -1.37 -29.20
C ASP A 448 -22.41 -2.49 -28.74
N ASN A 449 -22.30 -2.73 -27.43
CA ASN A 449 -21.49 -3.78 -26.80
C ASN A 449 -22.33 -4.83 -26.06
N ARG A 450 -23.51 -5.17 -26.61
CA ARG A 450 -24.49 -6.06 -25.96
C ARG A 450 -23.95 -7.42 -25.54
N SER A 451 -23.06 -8.03 -26.33
CA SER A 451 -22.49 -9.35 -26.05
C SER A 451 -21.64 -9.32 -24.78
N GLU A 452 -20.71 -8.38 -24.72
CA GLU A 452 -19.76 -8.18 -23.64
C GLU A 452 -20.47 -7.75 -22.36
N VAL A 453 -21.44 -6.84 -22.47
CA VAL A 453 -22.29 -6.44 -21.33
C VAL A 453 -23.12 -7.62 -20.82
N ARG A 454 -23.68 -8.46 -21.70
CA ARG A 454 -24.41 -9.67 -21.28
C ARG A 454 -23.52 -10.69 -20.59
N ALA A 455 -22.29 -10.89 -21.07
CA ALA A 455 -21.32 -11.77 -20.43
C ALA A 455 -20.97 -11.27 -19.02
N LEU A 456 -20.68 -9.97 -18.88
CA LEU A 456 -20.42 -9.32 -17.60
C LEU A 456 -21.60 -9.46 -16.63
N LEU A 457 -22.83 -9.27 -17.11
CA LEU A 457 -24.05 -9.43 -16.31
C LEU A 457 -24.28 -10.88 -15.85
N GLY A 458 -23.90 -11.87 -16.67
CA GLY A 458 -23.93 -13.28 -16.29
C GLY A 458 -23.04 -13.60 -15.09
N GLN A 459 -22.00 -12.79 -14.86
CA GLN A 459 -21.02 -12.92 -13.79
C GLN A 459 -21.07 -11.75 -12.80
N ILE A 460 -22.18 -10.99 -12.77
CA ILE A 460 -22.24 -9.69 -12.08
C ILE A 460 -21.83 -9.77 -10.60
N ASN A 461 -22.15 -10.87 -9.91
CA ASN A 461 -21.76 -11.05 -8.51
C ASN A 461 -20.23 -11.09 -8.36
N THR A 462 -19.53 -11.87 -9.19
CA THR A 462 -18.07 -11.94 -9.16
C THR A 462 -17.44 -10.62 -9.58
N VAL A 463 -18.02 -9.95 -10.59
CA VAL A 463 -17.56 -8.62 -11.04
C VAL A 463 -17.65 -7.58 -9.91
N LEU A 464 -18.76 -7.53 -9.16
CA LEU A 464 -18.92 -6.61 -8.03
C LEU A 464 -18.02 -6.95 -6.84
N ASN A 465 -17.57 -8.21 -6.76
CA ASN A 465 -16.79 -8.71 -5.64
C ASN A 465 -15.28 -8.77 -5.89
N VAL A 466 -14.81 -8.72 -7.14
CA VAL A 466 -13.38 -8.95 -7.45
C VAL A 466 -12.47 -7.86 -6.87
N HIS A 467 -12.97 -6.62 -6.73
CA HIS A 467 -12.26 -5.49 -6.13
C HIS A 467 -12.43 -5.41 -4.60
N GLN A 468 -12.88 -6.48 -3.95
CA GLN A 468 -13.05 -6.49 -2.50
C GLN A 468 -11.71 -6.85 -1.84
N PRO A 469 -11.30 -6.14 -0.77
CA PRO A 469 -9.97 -6.33 -0.19
C PRO A 469 -9.74 -7.75 0.33
N TYR A 470 -10.79 -8.43 0.75
CA TYR A 470 -10.71 -9.83 1.19
C TYR A 470 -10.46 -10.82 0.05
N VAL A 471 -10.79 -10.49 -1.21
CA VAL A 471 -10.44 -11.29 -2.39
C VAL A 471 -8.93 -11.21 -2.62
N THR A 472 -8.37 -10.00 -2.62
CA THR A 472 -6.91 -9.78 -2.69
C THR A 472 -6.19 -10.45 -1.52
N LEU A 473 -6.70 -10.32 -0.29
CA LEU A 473 -6.12 -10.96 0.89
C LEU A 473 -6.13 -12.49 0.80
N SER A 474 -7.21 -13.07 0.28
CA SER A 474 -7.31 -14.52 0.07
C SER A 474 -6.27 -14.99 -0.95
N TRP A 475 -6.14 -14.28 -2.08
CA TRP A 475 -5.11 -14.58 -3.08
C TRP A 475 -3.71 -14.52 -2.47
N MET A 476 -3.38 -13.40 -1.83
CA MET A 476 -2.07 -13.18 -1.21
C MET A 476 -1.74 -14.24 -0.15
N ARG A 477 -2.72 -14.79 0.58
CA ARG A 477 -2.49 -15.88 1.53
C ARG A 477 -2.37 -17.26 0.90
N SER A 478 -2.98 -17.44 -0.27
CA SER A 478 -3.02 -18.73 -0.96
C SER A 478 -1.78 -18.99 -1.85
N VAL A 479 -0.99 -17.96 -2.13
CA VAL A 479 0.18 -18.02 -3.01
C VAL A 479 1.44 -17.68 -2.21
N ASN A 480 2.45 -18.56 -2.21
CA ASN A 480 3.71 -18.27 -1.53
C ASN A 480 4.61 -17.34 -2.36
N GLN A 481 5.70 -16.85 -1.78
CA GLN A 481 6.64 -15.94 -2.44
C GLN A 481 7.20 -16.50 -3.75
N ASN A 482 7.60 -17.78 -3.78
CA ASN A 482 8.21 -18.38 -4.98
C ASN A 482 7.21 -18.49 -6.12
N ASP A 483 5.96 -18.84 -5.81
CA ASP A 483 4.88 -18.83 -6.78
C ASP A 483 4.56 -17.41 -7.26
N MET A 484 4.50 -16.42 -6.36
CA MET A 484 4.30 -15.01 -6.72
C MET A 484 5.39 -14.50 -7.67
N LEU A 485 6.66 -14.76 -7.38
CA LEU A 485 7.77 -14.39 -8.26
C LEU A 485 7.66 -15.11 -9.61
N LYS A 486 7.42 -16.42 -9.59
CA LYS A 486 7.32 -17.24 -10.81
C LYS A 486 6.19 -16.81 -11.74
N ILE A 487 5.01 -16.50 -11.20
CA ILE A 487 3.87 -15.99 -11.98
C ILE A 487 4.24 -14.69 -12.71
N ASN A 488 5.12 -13.89 -12.09
CA ASN A 488 5.57 -12.60 -12.61
C ASN A 488 6.88 -12.68 -13.40
N GLY A 489 7.29 -13.88 -13.82
CA GLY A 489 8.50 -14.08 -14.62
C GLY A 489 9.80 -13.85 -13.85
N GLU A 490 9.72 -13.77 -12.52
CA GLU A 490 10.86 -13.58 -11.62
C GLU A 490 11.21 -14.88 -10.88
N SER A 491 12.39 -14.87 -10.25
CA SER A 491 12.84 -15.95 -9.38
C SER A 491 13.45 -15.35 -8.13
N GLU A 492 13.37 -16.09 -7.02
CA GLU A 492 14.05 -15.67 -5.80
C GLU A 492 15.55 -15.54 -6.04
N LYS A 493 16.14 -14.44 -5.53
CA LYS A 493 17.58 -14.24 -5.61
C LYS A 493 18.33 -15.36 -4.88
N PRO A 494 19.32 -16.01 -5.53
CA PRO A 494 20.16 -17.02 -4.90
C PRO A 494 20.93 -16.55 -3.68
N LEU A 495 21.20 -15.25 -3.57
CA LEU A 495 21.94 -14.63 -2.48
C LEU A 495 21.21 -13.40 -1.94
N LYS A 496 21.06 -13.32 -0.62
CA LYS A 496 20.57 -12.12 0.09
C LYS A 496 21.53 -11.75 1.20
N VAL A 497 21.62 -10.46 1.53
CA VAL A 497 22.47 -9.94 2.62
C VAL A 497 21.65 -9.18 3.65
N SER A 498 22.07 -9.21 4.91
CA SER A 498 21.35 -8.61 6.04
C SER A 498 21.36 -7.09 6.07
N PHE A 499 22.16 -6.47 5.21
CA PHE A 499 22.23 -5.02 5.05
C PHE A 499 22.57 -4.69 3.60
N ASN A 500 21.95 -3.65 3.07
CA ASN A 500 22.39 -2.98 1.85
C ASN A 500 23.26 -1.73 2.17
N ARG A 501 23.21 -1.25 3.42
CA ARG A 501 24.04 -0.17 3.96
C ARG A 501 24.32 -0.38 5.44
N ILE A 502 25.50 0.02 5.91
CA ILE A 502 25.90 0.01 7.33
C ILE A 502 26.65 1.32 7.64
N ASP A 503 26.28 2.02 8.71
CA ASP A 503 27.06 3.15 9.21
C ASP A 503 27.82 2.75 10.48
N LEU A 504 29.15 2.86 10.45
CA LEU A 504 30.06 2.43 11.51
C LEU A 504 30.86 3.61 12.07
N ARG A 505 31.19 3.54 13.35
CA ARG A 505 32.26 4.38 13.92
C ARG A 505 33.62 3.73 13.67
N TYR A 506 34.66 4.55 13.61
CA TYR A 506 36.03 4.05 13.50
C TYR A 506 36.35 2.96 14.54
N LYS A 507 36.99 1.87 14.09
CA LYS A 507 37.27 0.62 14.85
C LYS A 507 36.04 -0.19 15.29
N ALA A 508 34.82 0.21 14.95
CA ALA A 508 33.66 -0.65 15.15
C ALA A 508 33.72 -1.86 14.20
N ASN A 509 33.08 -2.94 14.64
CA ASN A 509 32.91 -4.15 13.85
C ASN A 509 31.43 -4.43 13.68
N ALA A 510 31.06 -4.99 12.53
CA ALA A 510 29.73 -5.53 12.26
C ALA A 510 29.86 -6.84 11.49
N ARG A 511 28.77 -7.62 11.43
CA ARG A 511 28.73 -8.84 10.64
C ARG A 511 27.62 -8.74 9.61
N ILE A 512 27.97 -8.77 8.33
CA ILE A 512 27.01 -8.94 7.25
C ILE A 512 26.66 -10.43 7.19
N ILE A 513 25.39 -10.77 7.38
CA ILE A 513 24.88 -12.13 7.24
C ILE A 513 24.44 -12.29 5.79
N ALA A 514 24.85 -13.38 5.15
CA ALA A 514 24.40 -13.74 3.82
C ALA A 514 23.55 -15.01 3.90
N ASP A 515 22.35 -14.96 3.33
CA ASP A 515 21.41 -16.07 3.21
C ASP A 515 21.44 -16.61 1.77
N TYR A 516 21.69 -17.91 1.63
CA TYR A 516 21.81 -18.61 0.35
C TYR A 516 21.72 -20.13 0.53
N ASP A 517 21.31 -20.83 -0.52
CA ASP A 517 21.39 -22.28 -0.57
C ASP A 517 22.85 -22.73 -0.73
N LYS A 518 23.40 -23.34 0.33
CA LYS A 518 24.77 -23.84 0.37
C LYS A 518 25.06 -24.93 -0.67
N THR A 519 24.04 -25.56 -1.25
CA THR A 519 24.22 -26.52 -2.34
C THR A 519 24.60 -25.84 -3.67
N LEU A 520 24.28 -24.55 -3.82
CA LEU A 520 24.64 -23.77 -5.01
C LEU A 520 26.15 -23.47 -5.06
N GLY A 521 26.81 -23.34 -3.91
CA GLY A 521 28.24 -23.09 -3.87
C GLY A 521 28.74 -22.43 -2.59
N SER A 522 29.70 -21.52 -2.71
CA SER A 522 30.36 -20.85 -1.58
C SER A 522 30.46 -19.34 -1.76
N LEU A 523 30.58 -18.60 -0.66
CA LEU A 523 30.69 -17.15 -0.66
C LEU A 523 32.13 -16.66 -0.75
N ILE A 524 32.33 -15.60 -1.54
CA ILE A 524 33.55 -14.79 -1.54
C ILE A 524 33.19 -13.37 -1.15
N TRP A 525 33.87 -12.84 -0.13
CA TRP A 525 33.69 -11.46 0.33
C TRP A 525 34.84 -10.57 -0.14
N LYS A 526 34.51 -9.35 -0.57
CA LYS A 526 35.49 -8.35 -1.03
C LYS A 526 35.10 -6.96 -0.54
N SER A 527 36.07 -6.11 -0.28
CA SER A 527 35.88 -4.67 -0.09
C SER A 527 36.60 -3.94 -1.22
N ASP A 528 35.94 -2.97 -1.84
CA ASP A 528 36.56 -2.08 -2.83
C ASP A 528 37.61 -1.14 -2.21
N SER A 529 37.54 -0.90 -0.90
CA SER A 529 38.42 0.01 -0.16
C SER A 529 38.79 -0.57 1.22
N ASN A 530 39.79 -1.45 1.23
CA ASN A 530 40.33 -2.06 2.45
C ASN A 530 40.96 -1.07 3.45
N GLY A 531 41.24 0.16 3.02
CA GLY A 531 41.69 1.26 3.89
C GLY A 531 40.55 1.90 4.68
N VAL A 532 39.32 1.83 4.17
CA VAL A 532 38.10 2.34 4.82
C VAL A 532 37.45 1.22 5.62
N VAL A 533 37.20 0.07 4.99
CA VAL A 533 36.60 -1.13 5.63
C VAL A 533 37.24 -2.39 5.07
N SER A 534 37.64 -3.32 5.94
CA SER A 534 37.97 -4.69 5.51
C SER A 534 36.87 -5.66 5.86
N VAL A 535 36.71 -6.71 5.06
CA VAL A 535 35.79 -7.83 5.30
C VAL A 535 36.56 -9.14 5.33
N ASP A 536 36.18 -10.06 6.23
CA ASP A 536 36.73 -11.41 6.28
C ASP A 536 35.87 -12.44 5.51
N ARG A 537 36.29 -13.71 5.53
CA ARG A 537 35.59 -14.80 4.83
C ARG A 537 34.19 -15.11 5.36
N ASP A 538 33.88 -14.69 6.57
CA ASP A 538 32.64 -15.00 7.29
C ASP A 538 31.68 -13.80 7.31
N GLY A 539 32.01 -12.74 6.56
CA GLY A 539 31.23 -11.51 6.43
C GLY A 539 31.44 -10.50 7.57
N PHE A 540 32.44 -10.69 8.43
CA PHE A 540 32.76 -9.70 9.46
C PHE A 540 33.51 -8.51 8.86
N VAL A 541 32.97 -7.32 9.07
CA VAL A 541 33.54 -6.06 8.61
C VAL A 541 34.17 -5.28 9.77
N THR A 542 35.33 -4.66 9.51
CA THR A 542 36.05 -3.81 10.46
C THR A 542 36.30 -2.43 9.85
N ALA A 543 35.84 -1.39 10.55
CA ALA A 543 36.05 0.00 10.17
C ALA A 543 37.50 0.46 10.44
N LYS A 544 38.18 0.96 9.40
CA LYS A 544 39.62 1.30 9.39
C LYS A 544 39.94 2.75 9.03
N GLY A 545 39.07 3.46 8.33
CA GLY A 545 39.33 4.84 7.91
C GLY A 545 38.03 5.56 7.60
N ASP A 546 38.04 6.88 7.74
CA ASP A 546 36.90 7.73 7.39
C ASP A 546 36.58 7.63 5.89
N GLY A 547 35.30 7.51 5.54
CA GLY A 547 34.84 7.46 4.16
C GLY A 547 33.83 6.35 3.88
N GLU A 548 33.61 6.07 2.60
CA GLU A 548 32.67 5.06 2.12
C GLU A 548 33.42 3.92 1.42
N ALA A 549 32.91 2.69 1.58
CA ALA A 549 33.38 1.49 0.89
C ALA A 549 32.19 0.62 0.48
N ILE A 550 32.32 -0.16 -0.60
CA ILE A 550 31.37 -1.19 -1.00
C ILE A 550 31.96 -2.56 -0.63
N VAL A 551 31.27 -3.25 0.27
CA VAL A 551 31.52 -4.65 0.58
C VAL A 551 30.64 -5.52 -0.30
N THR A 552 31.22 -6.44 -1.07
CA THR A 552 30.51 -7.33 -2.00
C THR A 552 30.58 -8.76 -1.50
N ALA A 553 29.41 -9.43 -1.43
CA ALA A 553 29.28 -10.87 -1.27
C ALA A 553 29.04 -11.49 -2.65
N GLU A 554 29.87 -12.44 -3.07
CA GLU A 554 29.69 -13.18 -4.33
C GLU A 554 29.40 -14.65 -4.02
N LEU A 555 28.23 -15.14 -4.44
CA LEU A 555 27.92 -16.57 -4.44
C LEU A 555 28.51 -17.19 -5.70
N ARG A 556 29.41 -18.16 -5.54
CA ARG A 556 30.08 -18.84 -6.65
C ARG A 556 29.87 -20.34 -6.60
N ALA A 557 29.58 -20.90 -7.77
CA ALA A 557 29.49 -22.34 -7.98
C ALA A 557 30.82 -23.05 -7.68
N ALA A 558 30.78 -24.38 -7.54
CA ALA A 558 31.97 -25.19 -7.28
C ALA A 558 33.05 -25.07 -8.38
N ASP A 559 32.66 -24.75 -9.62
CA ASP A 559 33.56 -24.48 -10.74
C ASP A 559 34.11 -23.04 -10.77
N GLY A 560 33.75 -22.21 -9.78
CA GLY A 560 34.16 -20.81 -9.64
C GLY A 560 33.29 -19.80 -10.38
N LYS A 561 32.29 -20.23 -11.15
CA LYS A 561 31.38 -19.31 -11.87
C LYS A 561 30.54 -18.49 -10.89
N LEU A 562 30.40 -17.19 -11.17
CA LEU A 562 29.51 -16.32 -10.40
C LEU A 562 28.05 -16.73 -10.63
N ILE A 563 27.35 -17.02 -9.54
CA ILE A 563 25.91 -17.29 -9.53
C ILE A 563 25.15 -15.99 -9.28
N ASP A 564 25.53 -15.29 -8.20
CA ASP A 564 24.89 -14.05 -7.77
C ASP A 564 25.86 -13.19 -6.96
N SER A 565 25.58 -11.90 -6.83
CA SER A 565 26.37 -10.99 -6.01
C SER A 565 25.55 -9.88 -5.38
N GLU A 566 25.78 -9.64 -4.09
CA GLU A 566 25.12 -8.59 -3.32
C GLU A 566 26.13 -7.56 -2.82
N LYS A 567 25.72 -6.29 -2.80
CA LYS A 567 26.58 -5.15 -2.46
C LYS A 567 26.04 -4.40 -1.25
N VAL A 568 26.93 -4.13 -0.31
CA VAL A 568 26.65 -3.42 0.94
C VAL A 568 27.50 -2.16 1.01
N LYS A 569 26.85 -0.99 1.05
CA LYS A 569 27.54 0.29 1.23
C LYS A 569 27.89 0.49 2.71
N VAL A 570 29.16 0.59 3.06
CA VAL A 570 29.60 0.82 4.44
C VAL A 570 30.18 2.23 4.56
N THR A 571 29.57 3.06 5.41
CA THR A 571 30.08 4.40 5.75
C THR A 571 30.80 4.31 7.08
N VAL A 572 32.00 4.88 7.18
CA VAL A 572 32.75 4.97 8.42
C VAL A 572 32.93 6.43 8.79
N HIS A 573 32.55 6.76 10.04
CA HIS A 573 32.71 8.09 10.61
C HIS A 573 33.80 8.10 11.68
N MET A 574 34.79 8.99 11.53
CA MET A 574 35.77 9.31 12.57
C MET A 574 35.31 10.50 13.42
N ASN A 575 35.61 10.45 14.72
CA ASN A 575 35.35 11.56 15.62
C ASN A 575 36.34 12.70 15.32
N LYS A 576 35.99 13.98 15.55
CA LYS A 576 36.90 15.14 15.36
C LYS A 576 38.29 14.93 16.00
N LEU A 577 38.35 14.32 17.18
CA LEU A 577 39.61 14.04 17.87
C LEU A 577 40.46 13.00 17.13
N GLU A 578 39.83 11.98 16.54
CA GLU A 578 40.50 10.89 15.84
C GLU A 578 40.95 11.31 14.43
N ILE A 579 40.22 12.22 13.78
CA ILE A 579 40.67 12.87 12.54
C ILE A 579 41.95 13.66 12.80
N ILE A 580 42.03 14.41 13.90
CA ILE A 580 43.24 15.15 14.28
C ILE A 580 44.40 14.18 14.53
N VAL A 581 44.18 13.12 15.33
CA VAL A 581 45.24 12.14 15.65
C VAL A 581 45.72 11.37 14.41
N SER A 582 44.83 10.96 13.51
CA SER A 582 45.21 10.26 12.27
C SER A 582 45.97 11.17 11.31
N THR A 583 45.52 12.43 11.16
CA THR A 583 46.22 13.46 10.36
C THR A 583 47.62 13.70 10.92
N VAL A 584 47.75 13.88 12.23
CA VAL A 584 49.04 14.05 12.92
C VAL A 584 49.95 12.84 12.70
N LYS A 585 49.44 11.61 12.87
CA LYS A 585 50.22 10.40 12.63
C LYS A 585 50.68 10.25 11.18
N ASN A 586 49.86 10.61 10.20
CA ASN A 586 50.25 10.56 8.79
C ASN A 586 51.32 11.61 8.44
N ILE A 587 51.26 12.80 9.06
CA ILE A 587 52.29 13.84 8.91
C ILE A 587 53.62 13.36 9.49
N PHE A 588 53.62 12.82 10.71
CA PHE A 588 54.85 12.34 11.36
C PHE A 588 55.36 11.00 10.82
N GLY A 589 54.48 10.13 10.30
CA GLY A 589 54.84 8.87 9.67
C GLY A 589 55.51 9.05 8.31
N LYS A 590 55.13 10.07 7.54
CA LYS A 590 55.84 10.47 6.30
C LYS A 590 57.15 11.21 6.55
N ALA A 591 57.38 11.72 7.77
CA ALA A 591 58.65 12.33 8.17
C ALA A 591 59.66 11.29 8.71
N ALA A 592 59.24 10.04 8.94
CA ALA A 592 60.04 8.94 9.46
C ALA A 592 60.32 7.83 8.44
N ALA A 593 59.81 7.95 7.21
CA ALA A 593 60.17 7.16 6.03
C ALA A 593 60.96 8.06 5.07
#